data_AF-A0A7X7Y5W6-F1
#
_entry.id   AF-A0A7X7Y5W6-F1
#
_cell.length_a   1.000
_cell.length_b   1.000
_cell.length_c   1.000
_cell.angle_alpha   90.00
_cell.angle_beta   90.00
_cell.angle_gamma   90.00
#
_symmetry.space_group_name_H-M   'P 1'
#
loop_
_entity.id
_entity.type
_entity.pdbx_description
1 polymer ?
#
loop_
_entity_poly.entity_id
_entity_poly.type
_entity_poly.pdbx_seq_one_letter_code
_entity_poly.pdbx_strand_id
1 'polypeptide(L)'
;DLAPQVVVEKRFAFAELEAEWLNFTRFLRESGQYLADFLSSVEKVAVDDETLYIYLDSEFLQAWSNNEENKKRVKNIIEFYVEVPDDFDVAFKLANGPSVKPDLEKVLRRYSDLTK
;
A
#
# COMPACT_ATOMS: atom_id res chain seq x y z
N ASP A 1 -14.91 5.19 -33.14
CA ASP A 1 -13.91 4.22 -32.64
C ASP A 1 -14.11 3.98 -31.15
N LEU A 2 -14.61 2.79 -30.78
CA LEU A 2 -14.67 2.37 -29.39
C LEU A 2 -13.31 1.74 -29.07
N ALA A 3 -12.49 2.42 -28.26
CA ALA A 3 -11.30 1.81 -27.70
C ALA A 3 -11.70 0.53 -26.94
N PRO A 4 -10.96 -0.58 -27.07
CA PRO A 4 -11.27 -1.79 -26.34
C PRO A 4 -11.24 -1.50 -24.83
N GLN A 5 -12.39 -1.69 -24.18
CA GLN A 5 -12.51 -1.62 -22.73
C GLN A 5 -11.90 -2.91 -22.18
N VAL A 6 -10.66 -2.83 -21.71
CA VAL A 6 -10.04 -3.93 -20.96
C VAL A 6 -10.75 -3.98 -19.60
N VAL A 7 -11.73 -4.86 -19.47
CA VAL A 7 -12.36 -5.14 -18.17
C VAL A 7 -11.34 -5.92 -17.34
N VAL A 8 -10.68 -5.25 -16.42
CA VAL A 8 -9.80 -5.91 -15.45
C VAL A 8 -10.60 -6.21 -14.20
N GLU A 9 -10.67 -7.49 -13.89
CA GLU A 9 -11.21 -7.99 -12.63
C GLU A 9 -10.32 -7.52 -11.48
N LYS A 10 -10.93 -6.86 -10.49
CA LYS A 10 -10.26 -6.55 -9.21
C LYS A 10 -10.06 -7.87 -8.49
N ARG A 11 -8.80 -8.25 -8.25
CA ARG A 11 -8.42 -9.56 -7.69
C ARG A 11 -8.18 -9.52 -6.19
N PHE A 12 -8.08 -8.32 -5.63
CA PHE A 12 -7.75 -8.09 -4.23
C PHE A 12 -8.70 -7.03 -3.67
N ALA A 13 -8.98 -7.10 -2.37
CA ALA A 13 -9.73 -6.09 -1.64
C ALA A 13 -8.78 -5.22 -0.80
N PHE A 14 -9.03 -3.90 -0.75
CA PHE A 14 -8.16 -2.98 -0.03
C PHE A 14 -8.06 -3.31 1.46
N ALA A 15 -9.20 -3.67 2.09
CA ALA A 15 -9.24 -4.05 3.51
C ALA A 15 -8.38 -5.29 3.85
N GLU A 16 -8.10 -6.14 2.87
CA GLU A 16 -7.29 -7.36 3.02
C GLU A 16 -5.86 -7.19 2.49
N LEU A 17 -5.56 -6.06 1.85
CA LEU A 17 -4.32 -5.86 1.09
C LEU A 17 -3.07 -5.95 1.96
N GLU A 18 -3.16 -5.61 3.25
CA GLU A 18 -2.05 -5.80 4.20
C GLU A 18 -1.72 -7.28 4.40
N ALA A 19 -2.75 -8.13 4.60
CA ALA A 19 -2.56 -9.56 4.77
C ALA A 19 -2.18 -10.26 3.45
N GLU A 20 -2.71 -9.77 2.33
CA GLU A 20 -2.51 -10.33 0.99
C GLU A 20 -1.32 -9.73 0.24
N TRP A 21 -0.53 -8.86 0.86
CA TRP A 21 0.54 -8.10 0.19
C TRP A 21 1.53 -8.99 -0.58
N LEU A 22 1.91 -10.13 0.00
CA LEU A 22 2.82 -11.08 -0.64
C LEU A 22 2.20 -11.76 -1.87
N ASN A 23 0.90 -12.05 -1.84
CA ASN A 23 0.18 -12.63 -2.97
C ASN A 23 -0.02 -11.59 -4.06
N PHE A 24 -0.36 -10.35 -3.67
CA PHE A 24 -0.48 -9.22 -4.57
C PHE A 24 0.81 -8.95 -5.35
N THR A 25 1.94 -8.80 -4.66
CA THR A 25 3.24 -8.52 -5.31
C THR A 25 3.72 -9.67 -6.20
N ARG A 26 3.47 -10.92 -5.82
CA ARG A 26 3.72 -12.10 -6.66
C ARG A 26 2.90 -12.07 -7.94
N PHE A 27 1.60 -11.79 -7.80
CA PHE A 27 0.69 -11.63 -8.94
C PHE A 27 1.17 -10.52 -9.91
N LEU A 28 1.64 -9.38 -9.39
CA LEU A 28 2.19 -8.30 -10.21
C LEU A 28 3.42 -8.75 -11.01
N ARG A 29 4.32 -9.52 -10.39
CA ARG A 29 5.50 -10.09 -11.06
C ARG A 29 5.12 -11.03 -12.18
N GLU A 30 4.20 -11.96 -11.92
CA GLU A 30 3.69 -12.92 -12.90
C GLU A 30 2.99 -12.21 -14.08
N SER A 31 2.39 -11.05 -13.82
CA SER A 31 1.73 -10.21 -14.83
C SER A 31 2.67 -9.26 -15.57
N GLY A 32 3.97 -9.27 -15.28
CA GLY A 32 4.97 -8.42 -15.96
C GLY A 32 4.81 -6.92 -15.69
N GLN A 33 4.23 -6.53 -14.54
CA GLN A 33 4.03 -5.12 -14.21
C GLN A 33 5.36 -4.41 -13.92
N TYR A 34 5.53 -3.20 -14.44
CA TYR A 34 6.82 -2.48 -14.36
C TYR A 34 7.24 -2.10 -12.93
N LEU A 35 6.30 -1.95 -11.98
CA LEU A 35 6.62 -1.73 -10.56
C LEU A 35 6.65 -3.01 -9.74
N ALA A 36 6.49 -4.18 -10.35
CA ALA A 36 6.41 -5.43 -9.60
C ALA A 36 7.64 -5.65 -8.74
N ASP A 37 8.84 -5.37 -9.26
CA ASP A 37 10.09 -5.53 -8.51
C ASP A 37 10.20 -4.56 -7.34
N PHE A 38 9.81 -3.29 -7.55
CA PHE A 38 9.77 -2.29 -6.49
C PHE A 38 8.75 -2.66 -5.39
N LEU A 39 7.51 -3.00 -5.76
CA LEU A 39 6.48 -3.34 -4.77
C LEU A 39 6.81 -4.65 -4.04
N SER A 40 7.46 -5.60 -4.71
CA SER A 40 7.92 -6.84 -4.10
C SER A 40 9.10 -6.65 -3.13
N SER A 41 9.82 -5.52 -3.17
CA SER A 41 10.87 -5.22 -2.18
C SER A 41 10.31 -4.61 -0.91
N VAL A 42 9.03 -4.24 -0.89
CA VAL A 42 8.35 -3.70 0.30
C VAL A 42 8.00 -4.85 1.23
N GLU A 43 8.66 -4.94 2.37
CA GLU A 43 8.41 -5.99 3.36
C GLU A 43 7.18 -5.71 4.23
N LYS A 44 6.80 -4.43 4.37
CA LYS A 44 5.72 -4.01 5.26
C LYS A 44 4.84 -2.96 4.61
N VAL A 45 3.55 -3.21 4.67
CA VAL A 45 2.50 -2.23 4.40
C VAL A 45 1.57 -2.14 5.61
N ALA A 46 0.75 -1.10 5.67
CA ALA A 46 -0.37 -1.03 6.60
C ALA A 46 -1.56 -0.35 5.93
N VAL A 47 -2.76 -0.85 6.18
CA VAL A 47 -4.01 -0.21 5.76
C VAL A 47 -4.56 0.60 6.93
N ASP A 48 -4.87 1.87 6.71
CA ASP A 48 -5.48 2.77 7.69
C ASP A 48 -6.53 3.63 6.99
N ASP A 49 -7.80 3.43 7.32
CA ASP A 49 -8.96 4.02 6.66
C ASP A 49 -8.91 3.89 5.12
N GLU A 50 -8.55 4.96 4.42
CA GLU A 50 -8.49 5.06 2.95
C GLU A 50 -7.04 5.07 2.44
N THR A 51 -6.05 5.01 3.33
CA THR A 51 -4.62 5.17 2.98
C THR A 51 -3.86 3.86 3.08
N LEU A 52 -3.14 3.49 2.01
CA LEU A 52 -2.09 2.48 2.08
C LEU A 52 -0.77 3.12 2.52
N TYR A 53 -0.26 2.70 3.66
CA TYR A 53 1.10 3.04 4.08
C TYR A 53 2.09 1.99 3.59
N ILE A 54 3.05 2.41 2.76
CA ILE A 54 4.15 1.58 2.26
C ILE A 54 5.41 1.95 3.04
N TYR A 55 5.99 0.98 3.75
CA TYR A 55 7.19 1.20 4.55
C TYR A 55 8.44 0.79 3.77
N LEU A 56 9.36 1.74 3.60
CA LEU A 56 10.56 1.63 2.77
C LEU A 56 11.81 1.63 3.67
N ASP A 57 12.82 0.87 3.28
CA ASP A 57 14.09 0.74 3.99
C ASP A 57 15.12 1.83 3.64
N SER A 58 14.82 2.66 2.64
CA SER A 58 15.75 3.62 2.03
C SER A 58 15.13 5.01 1.87
N GLU A 59 15.85 6.04 2.31
CA GLU A 59 15.50 7.45 2.09
C GLU A 59 15.43 7.81 0.61
N PHE A 60 16.31 7.21 -0.21
CA PHE A 60 16.28 7.39 -1.65
C PHE A 60 14.97 6.86 -2.25
N LEU A 61 14.55 5.65 -1.85
CA LEU A 61 13.28 5.08 -2.31
C LEU A 61 12.10 5.93 -1.85
N GLN A 62 12.12 6.41 -0.60
CA GLN A 62 11.07 7.29 -0.10
C GLN A 62 10.99 8.60 -0.88
N ALA A 63 12.12 9.26 -1.13
CA ALA A 63 12.15 10.49 -1.92
C ALA A 63 11.68 10.25 -3.36
N TRP A 64 12.15 9.16 -3.97
CA TRP A 64 11.73 8.75 -5.31
C TRP A 64 10.22 8.48 -5.38
N SER A 65 9.67 7.74 -4.43
CA SER A 65 8.24 7.39 -4.39
C SER A 65 7.34 8.59 -4.10
N ASN A 66 7.81 9.58 -3.34
CA ASN A 66 7.05 10.80 -3.05
C ASN A 66 7.01 11.80 -4.22
N ASN A 67 7.81 11.61 -5.27
CA ASN A 67 7.64 12.39 -6.49
C ASN A 67 6.25 12.11 -7.09
N GLU A 68 5.53 13.16 -7.49
CA GLU A 68 4.12 13.06 -7.93
C GLU A 68 3.89 11.98 -9.00
N GLU A 69 4.78 11.91 -9.98
CA GLU A 69 4.68 10.92 -11.06
C GLU A 69 4.78 9.49 -10.53
N ASN A 70 5.71 9.21 -9.62
CA ASN A 70 5.93 7.88 -9.07
C ASN A 70 4.83 7.50 -8.07
N LYS A 71 4.38 8.44 -7.23
CA LYS A 71 3.23 8.23 -6.35
C LYS A 71 1.98 7.88 -7.16
N LYS A 72 1.70 8.64 -8.22
CA LYS A 72 0.55 8.37 -9.12
C LYS A 72 0.66 7.01 -9.79
N ARG A 73 1.85 6.66 -10.25
CA ARG A 73 2.17 5.36 -10.85
C ARG A 73 1.90 4.18 -9.93
N VAL A 74 2.31 4.27 -8.67
CA VAL A 74 2.02 3.27 -7.62
C VAL A 74 0.52 3.21 -7.34
N LYS A 75 -0.12 4.37 -7.12
CA LYS A 75 -1.56 4.49 -6.88
C LYS A 75 -2.37 3.79 -7.96
N ASN A 76 -2.08 4.09 -9.23
CA ASN A 76 -2.79 3.52 -10.38
C ASN A 76 -2.68 1.99 -10.45
N ILE A 77 -1.53 1.39 -10.13
CA ILE A 77 -1.41 -0.08 -10.13
C ILE A 77 -2.30 -0.70 -9.05
N ILE A 78 -2.32 -0.11 -7.86
CA ILE A 78 -3.15 -0.59 -6.76
C ILE A 78 -4.62 -0.42 -7.15
N GLU A 79 -5.03 0.78 -7.56
CA GLU A 79 -6.39 1.04 -8.06
C GLU A 79 -6.80 0.11 -9.17
N PHE A 80 -5.88 -0.33 -10.04
CA PHE A 80 -6.21 -1.18 -11.18
C PHE A 80 -6.56 -2.61 -10.78
N TYR A 81 -5.84 -3.19 -9.82
CA TYR A 81 -5.99 -4.60 -9.42
C TYR A 81 -6.70 -4.80 -8.08
N VAL A 82 -6.84 -3.75 -7.28
CA VAL A 82 -7.44 -3.78 -5.94
C VAL A 82 -8.73 -2.99 -5.96
N GLU A 83 -9.77 -3.53 -5.33
CA GLU A 83 -10.99 -2.79 -5.00
C GLU A 83 -10.68 -1.84 -3.83
N VAL A 84 -10.57 -0.55 -4.14
CA VAL A 84 -10.19 0.51 -3.20
C VAL A 84 -11.36 1.46 -2.92
N PRO A 85 -11.38 2.17 -1.76
CA PRO A 85 -12.37 3.21 -1.49
C PRO A 85 -12.21 4.43 -2.41
N ASP A 86 -13.25 5.27 -2.51
CA ASP A 86 -13.30 6.43 -3.41
C ASP A 86 -12.16 7.44 -3.12
N ASP A 87 -11.88 7.70 -1.84
CA ASP A 87 -10.86 8.64 -1.39
C ASP A 87 -9.48 7.97 -1.14
N PHE A 88 -9.24 6.83 -1.80
CA PHE A 88 -8.00 6.07 -1.67
C PHE A 88 -6.75 6.92 -1.93
N ASP A 89 -5.73 6.79 -1.05
CA ASP A 89 -4.40 7.36 -1.24
C ASP A 89 -3.27 6.40 -0.83
N VAL A 90 -2.04 6.71 -1.28
CA VAL A 90 -0.82 5.99 -0.93
C VAL A 90 0.16 6.93 -0.26
N ALA A 91 0.75 6.50 0.85
CA ALA A 91 1.76 7.25 1.57
C ALA A 91 3.00 6.40 1.84
N PHE A 92 4.19 6.99 1.69
CA PHE A 92 5.47 6.30 1.82
C PHE A 92 6.20 6.73 3.10
N LYS A 93 6.47 5.77 3.98
CA LYS A 93 7.14 5.98 5.28
C LYS A 93 8.47 5.21 5.30
N LEU A 94 9.43 5.66 6.10
CA LEU A 94 10.60 4.83 6.39
C LEU A 94 10.21 3.74 7.39
N ALA A 95 10.53 2.48 7.07
CA ALA A 95 10.37 1.34 7.97
C ALA A 95 11.13 1.56 9.29
N ASN A 96 12.29 2.22 9.20
CA ASN A 96 13.18 2.54 10.30
C ASN A 96 13.29 4.06 10.56
N GLY A 97 12.19 4.83 10.40
CA GLY A 97 12.17 6.22 10.86
C GLY A 97 12.56 6.33 12.35
N PRO A 98 13.06 7.48 12.85
CA PRO A 98 13.53 7.58 14.22
C PRO A 98 12.43 7.11 15.17
N SER A 99 12.68 6.01 15.89
CA SER A 99 11.79 5.33 16.84
C SER A 99 10.50 6.10 17.12
N VAL A 100 9.44 5.84 16.34
CA VAL A 100 8.10 6.30 16.71
C VAL A 100 7.73 5.46 17.92
N LYS A 101 7.92 6.02 19.12
CA LYS A 101 7.27 5.47 20.33
C LYS A 101 5.81 5.31 19.95
N PRO A 102 5.21 4.12 20.11
CA PRO A 102 3.79 3.97 19.86
C PRO A 102 3.07 5.06 20.63
N ASP A 103 2.12 5.73 19.97
CA ASP A 103 1.24 6.67 20.62
C ASP A 103 0.57 5.91 21.78
N LEU A 104 1.08 6.17 22.99
CA LEU A 104 0.71 5.42 24.18
C LEU A 104 -0.80 5.55 24.40
N GLU A 105 -1.43 6.65 23.98
CA GLU A 105 -2.88 6.81 24.09
C GLU A 105 -3.64 5.82 23.21
N LYS A 106 -3.20 5.62 21.95
CA LYS A 106 -3.82 4.63 21.06
C LYS A 106 -3.65 3.20 21.58
N VAL A 107 -2.48 2.87 22.13
CA VAL A 107 -2.22 1.56 22.74
C VAL A 107 -3.06 1.35 24.00
N LEU A 108 -3.07 2.34 24.91
CA LEU A 108 -3.82 2.28 26.17
C LEU A 108 -5.33 2.21 25.95
N ARG A 109 -5.86 2.90 24.93
CA ARG A 109 -7.28 2.81 24.57
C ARG A 109 -7.67 1.39 24.17
N ARG A 110 -6.85 0.72 23.34
CA ARG A 110 -7.08 -0.70 22.96
C ARG A 110 -7.06 -1.64 24.18
N TYR A 111 -6.15 -1.41 25.13
CA TYR A 111 -6.13 -2.19 26.38
C TYR A 111 -7.37 -1.96 27.25
N SER A 112 -7.89 -0.73 27.29
CA SER A 112 -9.10 -0.41 28.07
C SER A 112 -10.39 -1.01 27.48
N ASP A 113 -10.42 -1.24 26.16
CA ASP A 113 -11.57 -1.85 25.49
C ASP A 113 -11.58 -3.39 25.63
N LEU A 114 -10.40 -4.01 25.81
CA LEU A 114 -10.25 -5.47 25.98
C LEU A 114 -10.43 -5.96 27.43
N THR A 115 -10.54 -5.05 28.39
CA THR A 115 -10.62 -5.36 29.84
C THR A 115 -11.96 -4.97 30.47
N LYS A 116 -12.97 -4.65 29.64
CA LYS A 116 -14.36 -4.39 30.06
C LYS A 116 -15.26 -5.58 29.75
#